data_AF-L7CHZ7-F1
#
_entry.id   AF-L7CHZ7-F1
#
_cell.length_a   1.000
_cell.length_b   1.000
_cell.length_c   1.000
_cell.angle_alpha   90.00
_cell.angle_beta   90.00
_cell.angle_gamma   90.00
#
_symmetry.space_group_name_H-M   'P 1'
#
loop_
_entity.id
_entity.type
_entity.pdbx_description
1 polymer ?
#
loop_
_entity_poly.entity_id
_entity_poly.type
_entity_poly.pdbx_seq_one_letter_code
_entity_poly.pdbx_strand_id
1 'polypeptide(L)'
;MRSPIEQARLQARLLQSLLNDAKESLRPKKLMGTVQPFFGDERFQVYVAISDQGVIERNGASPPELMKADRVVAELTEKANAYQETQGIKGFVKFVKAGKEEAKRLEDHHVGPFTDQEMTSIREFLVSRCKPQRTTNPPPVAARTPAAKTRAVKPVSTADAGPSDAKMKCEACGVSDVEILYGRYGYYLRCRVCNQNQNVPQKCEVCAAKAKLRKKGPCFYRDCEACESPRLVHTNPTPVEG
;
A
#
# COMPACT_ATOMS: atom_id res chain seq x y z
N MET A 1 6.84 1.78 16.82
CA MET A 1 6.90 0.75 15.75
C MET A 1 8.06 1.10 14.84
N ARG A 2 8.78 0.10 14.32
CA ARG A 2 9.80 0.32 13.28
C ARG A 2 9.14 0.89 12.03
N SER A 3 9.90 1.62 11.21
CA SER A 3 9.36 2.16 9.96
C SER A 3 8.97 1.02 8.99
N PRO A 4 8.06 1.23 8.03
CA PRO A 4 7.71 0.22 7.04
C PRO A 4 8.93 -0.32 6.26
N ILE A 5 9.91 0.55 5.99
CA ILE A 5 11.17 0.18 5.31
C ILE A 5 12.00 -0.75 6.20
N GLU A 6 12.15 -0.42 7.48
CA GLU A 6 12.86 -1.29 8.42
C GLU A 6 12.15 -2.62 8.61
N GLN A 7 10.81 -2.64 8.66
CA GLN A 7 10.03 -3.86 8.72
C GLN A 7 10.28 -4.75 7.50
N ALA A 8 10.24 -4.18 6.29
CA ALA A 8 10.50 -4.92 5.06
C ALA A 8 11.95 -5.43 4.98
N ARG A 9 12.94 -4.63 5.41
CA ARG A 9 14.34 -5.07 5.51
C ARG A 9 14.51 -6.24 6.48
N LEU A 10 13.77 -6.27 7.60
CA LEU A 10 13.82 -7.39 8.53
C LEU A 10 13.18 -8.65 7.94
N GLN A 11 12.08 -8.51 7.19
CA GLN A 11 11.46 -9.62 6.49
C GLN A 11 12.41 -10.22 5.44
N ALA A 12 13.10 -9.37 4.68
CA ALA A 12 14.12 -9.82 3.72
C ALA A 12 15.26 -10.58 4.41
N ARG A 13 15.78 -10.07 5.54
CA ARG A 13 16.82 -10.75 6.33
C ARG A 13 16.34 -12.08 6.90
N LEU A 14 15.10 -12.13 7.39
CA LEU A 14 14.50 -13.34 7.93
C LEU A 14 14.39 -14.41 6.83
N LEU A 15 13.88 -14.04 5.66
CA LEU A 15 13.80 -14.92 4.50
C LEU A 15 15.19 -15.42 4.09
N GLN A 16 16.17 -14.53 3.99
CA GLN A 16 17.54 -14.89 3.66
C GLN A 16 18.15 -15.87 4.67
N SER A 17 17.95 -15.63 5.97
CA SER A 17 18.40 -16.55 7.03
C SER A 17 17.75 -17.92 6.90
N LEU A 18 16.43 -17.96 6.71
CA LEU A 18 15.67 -19.19 6.57
C LEU A 18 16.10 -20.02 5.35
N LEU A 19 16.44 -19.35 4.23
CA LEU A 19 16.97 -20.03 3.05
C LEU A 19 18.41 -20.50 3.28
N ASN A 20 19.25 -19.71 3.96
CA ASN A 20 20.61 -20.10 4.31
C ASN A 20 20.67 -21.30 5.25
N ASP A 21 19.73 -21.42 6.19
CA ASP A 21 19.65 -22.58 7.08
C ASP A 21 19.32 -23.87 6.32
N ALA A 22 18.60 -23.76 5.19
CA ALA A 22 18.22 -24.88 4.33
C ALA A 22 19.08 -25.02 3.06
N LYS A 23 20.17 -24.24 2.92
CA LYS A 23 20.93 -24.10 1.66
C LYS A 23 21.43 -25.41 1.06
N GLU A 24 21.77 -26.40 1.88
CA GLU A 24 22.26 -27.70 1.41
C GLU A 24 21.21 -28.48 0.63
N SER A 25 19.93 -28.30 0.98
CA SER A 25 18.80 -28.90 0.27
C SER A 25 18.34 -28.05 -0.92
N LEU A 26 18.63 -26.76 -0.90
CA LEU A 26 18.12 -25.79 -1.88
C LEU A 26 19.06 -25.51 -3.03
N ARG A 27 20.38 -25.62 -2.82
CA ARG A 27 21.40 -25.29 -3.83
C ARG A 27 22.39 -26.43 -4.02
N PRO A 28 22.69 -26.80 -5.27
CA PRO A 28 23.73 -27.78 -5.54
C PRO A 28 25.10 -27.23 -5.11
N LYS A 29 25.96 -28.12 -4.62
CA LYS A 29 27.34 -27.77 -4.31
C LYS A 29 28.08 -27.41 -5.61
N LYS A 30 28.76 -26.27 -5.61
CA LYS A 30 29.62 -25.82 -6.70
C LYS A 30 31.03 -26.39 -6.51
N LEU A 31 31.84 -26.31 -7.57
CA LEU A 31 33.27 -26.67 -7.54
C LEU A 31 33.53 -28.12 -7.05
N MET A 32 33.17 -29.11 -7.87
CA MET A 32 33.34 -30.56 -7.59
C MET A 32 32.73 -31.02 -6.25
N GLY A 33 31.65 -30.39 -5.79
CA GLY A 33 30.93 -30.82 -4.59
C GLY A 33 31.51 -30.31 -3.27
N THR A 34 32.48 -29.41 -3.30
CA THR A 34 33.19 -28.96 -2.10
C THR A 34 32.63 -27.65 -1.53
N VAL A 35 32.07 -26.77 -2.37
CA VAL A 35 31.65 -25.43 -1.95
C VAL A 35 30.12 -25.33 -1.96
N GLN A 36 29.53 -25.10 -0.79
CA GLN A 36 28.11 -24.81 -0.65
C GLN A 36 27.87 -23.29 -0.79
N PRO A 37 27.24 -22.81 -1.89
CA PRO A 37 26.92 -21.39 -2.02
C PRO A 37 25.87 -20.96 -0.98
N PHE A 38 25.99 -19.73 -0.48
CA PHE A 38 25.01 -19.08 0.39
C PHE A 38 24.05 -18.22 -0.45
N PHE A 39 22.91 -17.84 0.10
CA PHE A 39 21.98 -16.86 -0.47
C PHE A 39 22.44 -15.40 -0.21
N GLY A 40 23.72 -15.19 0.13
CA GLY A 40 24.32 -13.87 0.32
C GLY A 40 24.61 -13.18 -1.01
N ASP A 41 24.90 -13.96 -2.04
CA ASP A 41 25.19 -13.47 -3.39
C ASP A 41 23.91 -13.01 -4.09
N GLU A 42 22.73 -13.49 -3.68
CA GLU A 42 21.43 -13.11 -4.24
C GLU A 42 20.86 -11.80 -3.69
N ARG A 43 20.33 -10.95 -4.59
CA ARG A 43 19.78 -9.64 -4.22
C ARG A 43 18.33 -9.72 -3.76
N PHE A 44 18.13 -9.76 -2.45
CA PHE A 44 16.83 -9.45 -1.84
C PHE A 44 16.55 -7.95 -1.97
N GLN A 45 15.71 -7.58 -2.92
CA GLN A 45 15.32 -6.19 -3.14
C GLN A 45 14.07 -5.86 -2.32
N VAL A 46 14.08 -4.71 -1.67
CA VAL A 46 12.97 -4.23 -0.85
C VAL A 46 12.33 -3.03 -1.55
N TYR A 47 11.01 -3.11 -1.73
CA TYR A 47 10.19 -2.02 -2.22
C TYR A 47 9.09 -1.74 -1.21
N VAL A 48 8.93 -0.47 -0.85
CA VAL A 48 7.81 0.01 -0.05
C VAL A 48 6.99 0.94 -0.92
N ALA A 49 5.82 0.45 -1.32
CA ALA A 49 4.88 1.21 -2.11
C ALA A 49 3.93 1.97 -1.19
N ILE A 50 3.63 3.22 -1.55
CA ILE A 50 2.48 3.96 -1.02
C ILE A 50 1.45 4.17 -2.13
N SER A 51 0.22 4.50 -1.75
CA SER A 51 -0.83 4.87 -2.71
C SER A 51 -0.36 5.98 -3.66
N ASP A 52 -0.83 5.95 -4.89
CA ASP A 52 -0.54 6.95 -5.92
C ASP A 52 -0.95 8.36 -5.50
N GLN A 53 -1.98 8.48 -4.65
CA GLN A 53 -2.46 9.74 -4.08
C GLN A 53 -1.82 10.07 -2.73
N GLY A 54 -0.99 9.18 -2.19
CA GLY A 54 -0.28 9.42 -0.95
C GLY A 54 0.83 10.46 -1.12
N VAL A 55 1.05 11.23 -0.05
CA VAL A 55 2.14 12.22 0.01
C VAL A 55 3.32 11.59 0.75
N ILE A 56 4.51 11.66 0.15
CA ILE A 56 5.77 11.26 0.80
C ILE A 56 6.40 12.52 1.39
N GLU A 57 6.22 12.73 2.69
CA GLU A 57 6.92 13.77 3.42
C GLU A 57 8.37 13.36 3.65
N ARG A 58 9.27 13.90 2.84
CA ARG A 58 10.71 13.66 2.94
C ARG A 58 11.30 14.73 3.84
N ASN A 59 11.25 14.52 5.15
CA ASN A 59 11.88 15.39 6.15
C ASN A 59 13.42 15.27 6.10
N GLY A 60 14.03 15.61 4.96
CA GLY A 60 15.46 15.47 4.69
C GLY A 60 15.93 14.07 4.30
N ALA A 61 15.09 13.04 4.40
CA ALA A 61 15.41 11.66 4.02
C ALA A 61 14.62 11.22 2.77
N SER A 62 15.32 10.70 1.76
CA SER A 62 14.72 10.14 0.54
C SER A 62 15.23 8.71 0.30
N PRO A 63 14.73 7.71 1.05
CA PRO A 63 15.16 6.33 0.87
C PRO A 63 14.72 5.83 -0.53
N PRO A 64 15.61 5.21 -1.32
CA PRO A 64 15.31 4.75 -2.67
C PRO A 64 14.28 3.60 -2.70
N GLU A 65 14.09 2.87 -1.59
CA GLU A 65 13.10 1.79 -1.50
C GLU A 65 11.66 2.31 -1.45
N LEU A 66 11.44 3.60 -1.13
CA LEU A 66 10.12 4.19 -0.94
C LEU A 66 9.65 4.91 -2.20
N MET A 67 8.56 4.42 -2.78
CA MET A 67 7.98 4.98 -4.01
C MET A 67 6.46 4.89 -4.04
N LYS A 68 5.84 5.60 -4.98
CA LYS A 68 4.42 5.45 -5.29
C LYS A 68 4.18 4.15 -6.06
N ALA A 69 2.99 3.57 -5.90
CA ALA A 69 2.66 2.26 -6.43
C ALA A 69 2.73 2.20 -7.97
N ASP A 70 2.28 3.25 -8.66
CA ASP A 70 2.41 3.43 -10.10
C ASP A 70 3.84 3.28 -10.63
N ARG A 71 4.83 3.74 -9.86
CA ARG A 71 6.25 3.66 -10.23
C ARG A 71 6.88 2.29 -9.97
N VAL A 72 6.32 1.49 -9.07
CA VAL A 72 6.91 0.19 -8.67
C VAL A 72 7.08 -0.72 -9.88
N VAL A 73 6.08 -0.82 -10.75
CA VAL A 73 6.12 -1.70 -11.92
C VAL A 73 7.24 -1.30 -12.87
N ALA A 74 7.35 -0.01 -13.18
CA ALA A 74 8.40 0.52 -14.05
C ALA A 74 9.80 0.23 -13.48
N GLU A 75 10.00 0.46 -12.19
CA GLU A 75 11.26 0.21 -11.50
C GLU A 75 11.62 -1.29 -11.49
N LEU A 76 10.65 -2.17 -11.29
CA LEU A 76 10.85 -3.62 -11.37
C LEU A 76 11.24 -4.05 -12.79
N THR A 77 10.54 -3.56 -13.81
CA THR A 77 10.83 -3.87 -15.21
C THR A 77 12.22 -3.38 -15.61
N GLU A 78 12.58 -2.15 -15.24
CA GLU A 78 13.91 -1.58 -15.52
C GLU A 78 15.01 -2.43 -14.89
N LYS A 79 14.87 -2.80 -13.62
CA LYS A 79 15.85 -3.65 -12.96
C LYS A 79 15.87 -5.07 -13.52
N ALA A 80 14.72 -5.67 -13.81
CA ALA A 80 14.65 -6.99 -14.42
C ALA A 80 15.37 -7.00 -15.79
N ASN A 81 15.16 -5.97 -16.61
CA ASN A 81 15.85 -5.82 -17.89
C ASN A 81 17.36 -5.61 -17.69
N ALA A 82 17.77 -4.79 -16.72
CA ALA A 82 19.18 -4.60 -16.40
C ALA A 82 19.85 -5.93 -15.96
N TYR A 83 19.16 -6.77 -15.19
CA TYR A 83 19.65 -8.12 -14.86
C TYR A 83 19.71 -9.02 -16.10
N GLN A 84 18.71 -9.00 -16.97
CA GLN A 84 18.73 -9.79 -18.21
C GLN A 84 19.87 -9.37 -19.15
N GLU A 85 20.20 -8.09 -19.23
CA GLU A 85 21.30 -7.60 -20.06
C GLU A 85 22.69 -8.01 -19.53
N THR A 86 22.80 -8.20 -18.23
CA THR A 86 24.05 -8.62 -17.57
C THR A 86 24.20 -10.14 -17.50
N GLN A 87 23.16 -10.90 -17.88
CA GLN A 87 23.13 -12.35 -17.85
C GLN A 87 23.31 -12.99 -19.24
N GLY A 88 23.77 -14.25 -19.25
CA GLY A 88 23.88 -15.09 -20.44
C GLY A 88 24.86 -14.57 -21.50
N ILE A 89 24.62 -14.93 -22.76
CA ILE A 89 25.51 -14.58 -23.90
C ILE A 89 25.62 -13.06 -24.06
N LYS A 90 24.54 -12.30 -23.80
CA LYS A 90 24.56 -10.83 -23.88
C LYS A 90 25.44 -10.22 -22.79
N GLY A 91 25.32 -10.70 -21.55
CA GLY A 91 26.20 -10.32 -20.45
C GLY A 91 27.67 -10.65 -20.73
N PHE A 92 27.94 -11.84 -21.27
CA PHE A 92 29.28 -12.26 -21.67
C PHE A 92 29.85 -11.38 -22.80
N VAL A 93 29.07 -11.06 -23.83
CA VAL A 93 29.50 -10.15 -24.91
C VAL A 93 29.75 -8.74 -24.38
N LYS A 94 28.93 -8.24 -23.46
CA LYS A 94 29.10 -6.94 -22.81
C LYS A 94 30.35 -6.93 -21.92
N PHE A 95 30.62 -8.00 -21.18
CA PHE A 95 31.83 -8.20 -20.38
C PHE A 95 33.10 -8.24 -21.24
N VAL A 96 33.08 -8.99 -22.35
CA VAL A 96 34.23 -9.09 -23.28
C VAL A 96 34.51 -7.77 -23.99
N LYS A 97 33.48 -6.95 -24.23
CA LYS A 97 33.62 -5.61 -24.84
C LYS A 97 33.85 -4.48 -23.82
N ALA A 98 33.67 -4.74 -22.53
CA ALA A 98 33.83 -3.73 -21.49
C ALA A 98 35.30 -3.46 -21.20
N GLY A 99 35.66 -2.18 -20.99
CA GLY A 99 36.98 -1.81 -20.48
C GLY A 99 37.20 -2.31 -19.05
N LYS A 100 38.45 -2.30 -18.55
CA LYS A 100 38.81 -2.81 -17.20
C LYS A 100 37.94 -2.25 -16.06
N GLU A 101 37.49 -1.00 -16.18
CA GLU A 101 36.67 -0.33 -15.16
C GLU A 101 35.19 -0.75 -15.24
N GLU A 102 34.66 -0.91 -16.45
CA GLU A 102 33.29 -1.38 -16.68
C GLU A 102 33.15 -2.88 -16.39
N ALA A 103 34.16 -3.69 -16.69
CA ALA A 103 34.22 -5.10 -16.33
C ALA A 103 34.17 -5.30 -14.81
N LYS A 104 34.87 -4.44 -14.05
CA LYS A 104 34.86 -4.45 -12.58
C LYS A 104 33.48 -4.09 -12.01
N ARG A 105 32.81 -3.08 -12.59
CA ARG A 105 31.42 -2.72 -12.22
C ARG A 105 30.41 -3.80 -12.60
N LEU A 106 30.67 -4.52 -13.70
CA LEU A 106 29.85 -5.64 -14.16
C LEU A 106 30.04 -6.87 -13.25
N GLU A 107 31.26 -7.12 -12.77
CA GLU A 107 31.59 -8.15 -11.76
C GLU A 107 30.98 -7.83 -10.38
N ASP A 108 31.12 -6.59 -9.90
CA ASP A 108 30.50 -6.12 -8.63
C ASP A 108 28.96 -6.20 -8.67
N HIS A 109 28.38 -6.38 -9.85
CA HIS A 109 26.95 -6.52 -10.05
C HIS A 109 26.48 -7.88 -10.59
N HIS A 110 27.40 -8.84 -10.78
CA HIS A 110 27.09 -10.16 -11.31
C HIS A 110 26.53 -11.07 -10.23
N VAL A 111 25.26 -10.83 -9.88
CA VAL A 111 24.49 -11.79 -9.10
C VAL A 111 23.96 -12.85 -10.05
N GLY A 112 24.42 -14.09 -9.87
CA GLY A 112 23.91 -15.22 -10.63
C GLY A 112 22.40 -15.38 -10.41
N PRO A 113 21.59 -15.54 -11.47
CA PRO A 113 20.18 -15.84 -11.30
C PRO A 113 20.02 -17.20 -10.62
N PHE A 114 18.90 -17.39 -9.94
CA PHE A 114 18.48 -18.74 -9.57
C PHE A 114 18.26 -19.55 -10.85
N THR A 115 18.79 -20.77 -10.85
CA THR A 115 18.41 -21.79 -11.84
C THR A 115 16.95 -22.20 -11.64
N ASP A 116 16.31 -22.73 -12.69
CA ASP A 116 14.94 -23.24 -12.58
C ASP A 116 14.81 -24.34 -11.51
N GLN A 117 15.87 -25.14 -11.34
CA GLN A 117 15.94 -26.15 -10.30
C GLN A 117 15.99 -25.52 -8.90
N GLU A 118 16.83 -24.52 -8.66
CA GLU A 118 16.88 -23.79 -7.39
C GLU A 118 15.53 -23.13 -7.09
N MET A 119 14.88 -22.50 -8.09
CA MET A 119 13.55 -21.89 -7.93
C MET A 119 12.49 -22.93 -7.53
N THR A 120 12.56 -24.13 -8.11
CA THR A 120 11.64 -25.22 -7.77
C THR A 120 11.85 -25.69 -6.33
N SER A 121 13.10 -25.97 -5.93
CA SER A 121 13.44 -26.38 -4.56
C SER A 121 13.05 -25.32 -3.53
N ILE A 122 13.30 -24.04 -3.82
CA ILE A 122 12.92 -22.92 -2.94
C ILE A 122 11.40 -22.86 -2.79
N ARG A 123 10.65 -22.97 -3.91
CA ARG A 123 9.19 -22.95 -3.88
C ARG A 123 8.64 -24.08 -3.02
N GLU A 124 9.09 -25.31 -3.26
CA GLU A 124 8.63 -26.49 -2.50
C GLU A 124 8.95 -26.36 -1.02
N PHE A 125 10.15 -25.93 -0.68
CA PHE A 125 10.57 -25.67 0.69
C PHE A 125 9.69 -24.62 1.38
N LEU A 126 9.46 -23.46 0.74
CA LEU A 126 8.61 -22.41 1.31
C LEU A 126 7.16 -22.88 1.48
N VAL A 127 6.60 -23.59 0.51
CA VAL A 127 5.24 -24.15 0.59
C VAL A 127 5.15 -25.18 1.72
N SER A 128 6.15 -26.04 1.88
CA SER A 128 6.19 -27.05 2.96
C SER A 128 6.21 -26.42 4.37
N ARG A 129 6.82 -25.23 4.49
CA ARG A 129 6.95 -24.48 5.75
C ARG A 129 5.76 -23.57 6.02
N CYS A 130 4.98 -23.23 4.99
CA CYS A 130 3.71 -22.54 5.11
C CYS A 130 2.70 -23.44 5.80
N LYS A 131 2.65 -23.36 7.13
CA LYS A 131 1.48 -23.83 7.87
C LYS A 131 0.31 -22.95 7.44
N PRO A 132 -0.83 -23.51 6.98
CA PRO A 132 -2.02 -22.73 6.82
C PRO A 132 -2.37 -22.19 8.20
N GLN A 133 -2.04 -20.93 8.43
CA GLN A 133 -2.57 -20.19 9.53
C GLN A 133 -4.06 -20.15 9.21
N ARG A 134 -4.84 -20.99 9.90
CA ARG A 134 -6.30 -20.88 9.87
C ARG A 134 -6.56 -19.40 10.04
N THR A 135 -7.07 -18.75 9.01
CA THR A 135 -7.72 -17.47 9.15
C THR A 135 -9.00 -17.78 9.93
N THR A 136 -8.85 -18.04 11.23
CA THR A 136 -9.80 -17.45 12.14
C THR A 136 -9.72 -15.99 11.78
N ASN A 137 -10.77 -15.46 11.15
CA ASN A 137 -10.97 -14.03 11.03
C ASN A 137 -10.38 -13.40 12.29
N PRO A 138 -9.40 -12.49 12.20
CA PRO A 138 -9.02 -11.77 13.39
C PRO A 138 -10.34 -11.21 13.94
N PRO A 139 -10.69 -11.46 15.21
CA PRO A 139 -11.76 -10.68 15.83
C PRO A 139 -11.42 -9.23 15.51
N PRO A 140 -12.41 -8.42 15.09
CA PRO A 140 -12.17 -7.05 14.64
C PRO A 140 -11.23 -6.46 15.66
N VAL A 141 -10.05 -6.06 15.19
CA VAL A 141 -9.02 -5.47 16.03
C VAL A 141 -9.69 -4.23 16.60
N ALA A 142 -10.30 -4.39 17.77
CA ALA A 142 -10.77 -3.31 18.59
C ALA A 142 -9.53 -2.47 18.74
N ALA A 143 -9.53 -1.32 18.06
CA ALA A 143 -8.41 -0.41 18.01
C ALA A 143 -8.04 -0.14 19.46
N ARG A 144 -6.99 -0.83 19.93
CA ARG A 144 -6.32 -0.49 21.17
C ARG A 144 -5.63 0.81 20.83
N THR A 145 -6.36 1.88 21.10
CA THR A 145 -5.89 3.25 21.16
C THR A 145 -4.50 3.22 21.78
N PRO A 146 -3.44 3.63 21.05
CA PRO A 146 -2.21 3.99 21.72
C PRO A 146 -2.59 5.10 22.68
N ALA A 147 -2.36 4.88 23.98
CA ALA A 147 -2.42 5.92 24.97
C ALA A 147 -1.40 7.00 24.59
N ALA A 148 -1.84 7.95 23.77
CA ALA A 148 -1.14 9.19 23.51
C ALA A 148 -1.19 9.96 24.83
N LYS A 149 -0.03 10.00 25.49
CA LYS A 149 0.24 10.83 26.64
C LYS A 149 -0.32 12.22 26.39
N THR A 150 -1.26 12.58 27.23
CA THR A 150 -1.93 13.86 27.35
C THR A 150 -0.88 14.97 27.39
N ARG A 151 -0.67 15.66 26.26
CA ARG A 151 -0.12 17.01 26.31
C ARG A 151 -1.32 17.93 26.49
N ALA A 152 -1.50 18.37 27.73
CA ALA A 152 -2.53 19.29 28.11
C ALA A 152 -2.41 20.58 27.27
N VAL A 153 -3.46 20.87 26.50
CA VAL A 153 -3.83 22.25 26.16
C VAL A 153 -5.26 22.43 26.65
N LYS A 154 -5.40 23.47 27.48
CA LYS A 154 -6.59 23.85 28.24
C LYS A 154 -7.79 24.17 27.34
N PRO A 155 -9.01 24.09 27.89
CA PRO A 155 -10.26 24.04 27.15
C PRO A 155 -10.70 25.44 26.74
N VAL A 156 -11.27 25.56 25.54
CA VAL A 156 -12.14 26.70 25.22
C VAL A 156 -13.42 26.15 24.61
N SER A 157 -14.42 26.14 25.49
CA SER A 157 -15.82 26.48 25.27
C SER A 157 -16.60 25.76 24.18
N THR A 158 -17.45 24.85 24.67
CA THR A 158 -18.86 24.74 24.31
C THR A 158 -19.42 25.99 23.64
N ALA A 159 -19.85 25.83 22.40
CA ALA A 159 -21.00 26.54 21.86
C ALA A 159 -21.87 25.50 21.16
N ASP A 160 -23.08 25.35 21.71
CA ASP A 160 -24.21 24.68 21.11
C ASP A 160 -24.36 24.94 19.62
N ALA A 161 -24.55 23.87 18.85
CA ALA A 161 -25.40 23.91 17.68
C ALA A 161 -26.08 22.54 17.58
N GLY A 162 -27.38 22.53 17.86
CA GLY A 162 -28.23 21.35 17.77
C GLY A 162 -28.24 20.70 16.38
N PRO A 163 -28.91 19.54 16.26
CA PRO A 163 -28.94 18.77 15.03
C PRO A 163 -29.75 19.51 13.98
N SER A 164 -29.10 20.14 13.01
CA SER A 164 -29.80 20.55 11.80
C SER A 164 -29.97 19.35 10.89
N ASP A 165 -31.18 18.80 10.88
CA ASP A 165 -31.74 17.83 9.95
C ASP A 165 -31.74 18.35 8.49
N ALA A 166 -30.55 18.60 7.93
CA ALA A 166 -30.42 18.80 6.49
C ALA A 166 -30.44 17.43 5.79
N LYS A 167 -31.59 16.76 5.79
CA LYS A 167 -31.76 15.51 5.04
C LYS A 167 -31.79 15.85 3.54
N MET A 168 -30.78 15.39 2.80
CA MET A 168 -30.77 15.49 1.34
C MET A 168 -32.05 14.87 0.75
N LYS A 169 -32.64 15.54 -0.25
CA LYS A 169 -33.85 15.10 -0.95
C LYS A 169 -33.50 14.71 -2.38
N CYS A 170 -34.23 13.75 -2.92
CA CYS A 170 -34.16 13.41 -4.33
C CYS A 170 -34.84 14.49 -5.19
N GLU A 171 -34.15 15.03 -6.19
CA GLU A 171 -34.70 16.04 -7.11
C GLU A 171 -35.84 15.50 -7.98
N ALA A 172 -35.83 14.21 -8.32
CA ALA A 172 -36.84 13.60 -9.19
C ALA A 172 -38.19 13.27 -8.51
N CYS A 173 -38.20 13.02 -7.20
CA CYS A 173 -39.41 12.59 -6.48
C CYS A 173 -39.64 13.31 -5.14
N GLY A 174 -38.72 14.18 -4.70
CA GLY A 174 -38.83 14.95 -3.46
C GLY A 174 -38.58 14.19 -2.16
N VAL A 175 -38.42 12.85 -2.21
CA VAL A 175 -38.29 12.00 -1.02
C VAL A 175 -36.88 12.09 -0.42
N SER A 176 -36.79 12.06 0.92
CA SER A 176 -35.52 12.12 1.68
C SER A 176 -34.89 10.75 1.97
N ASP A 177 -35.46 9.66 1.47
CA ASP A 177 -34.90 8.30 1.58
C ASP A 177 -33.91 8.07 0.43
N VAL A 178 -32.69 8.51 0.69
CA VAL A 178 -31.57 8.55 -0.25
C VAL A 178 -30.34 7.97 0.43
N GLU A 179 -29.43 7.43 -0.36
CA GLU A 179 -28.14 6.91 0.11
C GLU A 179 -27.01 7.51 -0.73
N ILE A 180 -25.87 7.81 -0.08
CA ILE A 180 -24.67 8.28 -0.78
C ILE A 180 -23.76 7.09 -1.06
N LEU A 181 -23.49 6.83 -2.34
CA LEU A 181 -22.63 5.76 -2.81
C LEU A 181 -21.38 6.32 -3.50
N TYR A 182 -20.37 5.49 -3.71
CA TYR A 182 -19.13 5.85 -4.39
C TYR A 182 -19.05 5.16 -5.75
N GLY A 183 -18.68 5.90 -6.79
CA GLY A 183 -18.48 5.38 -8.14
C GLY A 183 -17.24 5.97 -8.81
N ARG A 184 -17.10 5.75 -10.13
CA ARG A 184 -15.93 6.19 -10.93
C ARG A 184 -15.65 7.70 -10.86
N TYR A 185 -16.68 8.52 -10.73
CA TYR A 185 -16.59 9.99 -10.73
C TYR A 185 -16.74 10.61 -9.33
N GLY A 186 -16.67 9.79 -8.27
CA GLY A 186 -16.82 10.23 -6.89
C GLY A 186 -18.15 9.83 -6.26
N TYR A 187 -18.58 10.58 -5.25
CA TYR A 187 -19.82 10.31 -4.51
C TYR A 187 -21.05 10.77 -5.28
N TYR A 188 -22.04 9.89 -5.38
CA TYR A 188 -23.34 10.17 -5.96
C TYR A 188 -24.45 9.80 -4.98
N LEU A 189 -25.59 10.47 -5.11
CA LEU A 189 -26.78 10.25 -4.33
C LEU A 189 -27.71 9.33 -5.12
N ARG A 190 -28.13 8.21 -4.51
CA ARG A 190 -29.11 7.29 -5.08
C ARG A 190 -30.41 7.37 -4.29
N CYS A 191 -31.52 7.61 -4.96
CA CYS A 191 -32.82 7.53 -4.32
C CYS A 191 -33.26 6.07 -4.18
N ARG A 192 -33.71 5.65 -2.99
CA ARG A 192 -34.18 4.28 -2.75
C ARG A 192 -35.61 4.04 -3.24
N VAL A 193 -36.36 5.11 -3.52
CA VAL A 193 -37.74 5.04 -4.03
C VAL A 193 -37.77 4.99 -5.56
N CYS A 194 -37.17 5.95 -6.24
CA CYS A 194 -37.22 6.04 -7.71
C CYS A 194 -35.96 5.49 -8.41
N ASN A 195 -34.97 4.98 -7.66
CA ASN A 195 -33.70 4.44 -8.17
C ASN A 195 -32.88 5.38 -9.07
N GLN A 196 -33.19 6.69 -9.08
CA GLN A 196 -32.44 7.67 -9.84
C GLN A 196 -31.15 8.07 -9.12
N ASN A 197 -30.09 8.24 -9.90
CA ASN A 197 -28.78 8.70 -9.44
C ASN A 197 -28.63 10.20 -9.70
N GLN A 198 -28.17 10.94 -8.71
CA GLN A 198 -27.96 12.38 -8.76
C GLN A 198 -26.56 12.73 -8.25
N ASN A 199 -26.04 13.86 -8.70
CA ASN A 199 -24.77 14.37 -8.22
C ASN A 199 -24.93 14.92 -6.80
N VAL A 200 -24.02 14.56 -5.90
CA VAL A 200 -24.02 15.15 -4.55
C VAL A 200 -23.56 16.62 -4.66
N PRO A 201 -24.36 17.60 -4.19
CA PRO A 201 -23.98 19.01 -4.27
C PRO A 201 -22.67 19.28 -3.53
N GLN A 202 -21.67 19.80 -4.25
CA GLN A 202 -20.35 20.19 -3.72
C GLN A 202 -20.29 21.66 -3.28
N LYS A 203 -21.44 22.22 -2.88
CA LYS A 203 -21.58 23.59 -2.38
C LYS A 203 -21.95 23.56 -0.91
N CYS A 204 -21.41 24.50 -0.13
CA CYS A 204 -21.81 24.72 1.25
C CYS A 204 -23.24 25.26 1.30
N GLU A 205 -24.09 24.69 2.15
CA GLU A 205 -25.48 25.16 2.34
C GLU A 205 -25.54 26.52 3.05
N VAL A 206 -24.46 26.92 3.74
CA VAL A 206 -24.41 28.16 4.51
C VAL A 206 -23.88 29.34 3.69
N CYS A 207 -22.77 29.13 2.97
CA CYS A 207 -22.08 30.22 2.26
C CYS A 207 -21.99 30.01 0.74
N ALA A 208 -22.60 28.94 0.20
CA ALA A 208 -22.55 28.56 -1.22
C ALA A 208 -21.15 28.33 -1.83
N ALA A 209 -20.08 28.47 -1.03
CA ALA A 209 -18.71 28.22 -1.47
C ALA A 209 -18.47 26.73 -1.77
N LYS A 210 -17.38 26.45 -2.50
CA LYS A 210 -16.95 25.10 -2.81
C LYS A 210 -16.67 24.33 -1.51
N ALA A 211 -17.23 23.14 -1.38
CA ALA A 211 -17.07 22.33 -0.18
C ALA A 211 -16.81 20.86 -0.56
N LYS A 212 -15.97 20.19 0.24
CA LYS A 212 -15.55 18.81 0.01
C LYS A 212 -16.35 17.85 0.90
N LEU A 213 -16.80 16.74 0.33
CA LEU A 213 -17.47 15.69 1.10
C LEU A 213 -16.43 14.75 1.74
N ARG A 214 -16.58 14.47 3.05
CA ARG A 214 -15.76 13.54 3.83
C ARG A 214 -16.65 12.51 4.50
N LYS A 215 -16.33 11.22 4.30
CA LYS A 215 -17.05 10.09 4.91
C LYS A 215 -16.39 9.67 6.22
N LYS A 216 -17.17 9.43 7.26
CA LYS A 216 -16.75 8.80 8.53
C LYS A 216 -17.83 7.80 8.96
N GLY A 217 -17.63 6.52 8.62
CA GLY A 217 -18.64 5.47 8.83
C GLY A 217 -19.86 5.68 7.92
N PRO A 218 -21.10 5.60 8.43
CA PRO A 218 -22.31 5.92 7.66
C PRO A 218 -22.52 7.44 7.51
N CYS A 219 -21.81 8.26 8.27
CA CYS A 219 -21.96 9.71 8.28
C CYS A 219 -21.11 10.38 7.18
N PHE A 220 -21.71 11.32 6.47
CA PHE A 220 -21.09 12.17 5.47
C PHE A 220 -21.06 13.59 5.99
N TYR A 221 -19.87 14.18 6.02
CA TYR A 221 -19.59 15.54 6.47
C TYR A 221 -19.18 16.39 5.27
N ARG A 222 -19.48 17.68 5.35
CA ARG A 222 -19.06 18.67 4.37
C ARG A 222 -18.05 19.61 5.02
N ASP A 223 -16.86 19.65 4.44
CA ASP A 223 -15.76 20.51 4.81
C ASP A 223 -15.78 21.74 3.90
N CYS A 224 -16.15 22.89 4.47
CA CYS A 224 -16.12 24.16 3.76
C CYS A 224 -14.95 24.99 4.27
N GLU A 225 -14.09 25.43 3.34
CA GLU A 225 -12.92 26.26 3.65
C GLU A 225 -13.32 27.62 4.25
N ALA A 226 -14.49 28.16 3.88
CA ALA A 226 -14.99 29.44 4.38
C ALA A 226 -15.71 29.35 5.74
N CYS A 227 -16.18 28.17 6.16
CA CYS A 227 -16.92 28.00 7.42
C CYS A 227 -16.12 27.28 8.51
N GLU A 228 -14.89 26.86 8.18
CA GLU A 228 -13.87 26.22 9.05
C GLU A 228 -14.35 25.06 9.96
N SER A 229 -15.57 24.56 9.75
CA SER A 229 -16.19 23.56 10.59
C SER A 229 -16.86 22.48 9.75
N PRO A 230 -16.60 21.20 10.05
CA PRO A 230 -17.20 20.10 9.33
C PRO A 230 -18.66 19.89 9.75
N ARG A 231 -19.60 20.03 8.82
CA ARG A 231 -21.03 19.85 9.10
C ARG A 231 -21.52 18.50 8.62
N LEU A 232 -22.27 17.78 9.44
CA LEU A 232 -22.93 16.53 9.04
C LEU A 232 -24.03 16.86 8.01
N VAL A 233 -23.99 16.22 6.84
CA VAL A 233 -24.94 16.46 5.74
C VAL A 233 -25.84 15.27 5.43
N HIS A 234 -25.40 14.05 5.71
CA HIS A 234 -26.24 12.86 5.52
C HIS A 234 -25.68 11.68 6.32
N THR A 235 -26.56 10.77 6.74
CA THR A 235 -26.16 9.48 7.32
C THR A 235 -26.85 8.38 6.52
N ASN A 236 -26.07 7.54 5.86
CA ASN A 236 -26.63 6.42 5.11
C ASN A 236 -27.34 5.46 6.07
N PRO A 237 -28.45 4.83 5.64
CA PRO A 237 -29.05 3.74 6.38
C PRO A 237 -28.01 2.61 6.55
N THR A 238 -27.93 2.04 7.75
CA THR A 238 -27.08 0.89 8.01
C THR A 238 -27.56 -0.31 7.18
N PRO A 239 -26.66 -1.06 6.51
CA PRO A 239 -27.05 -2.30 5.86
C PRO A 239 -27.68 -3.23 6.91
N VAL A 240 -28.94 -3.59 6.71
CA VAL A 240 -29.58 -4.64 7.51
C VAL A 240 -28.99 -5.95 6.98
N GLU A 241 -28.15 -6.61 7.77
CA GLU A 241 -27.59 -7.91 7.41
C GLU A 241 -28.76 -8.89 7.23
N GLY A 242 -28.90 -9.44 6.02
CA GLY A 242 -29.85 -10.49 5.66
C GLY A 242 -29.11 -11.68 5.12
#